data_AF-A0A3M1K143-F1
#
_entry.id   AF-A0A3M1K143-F1
#
_cell.length_a   1.000
_cell.length_b   1.000
_cell.length_c   1.000
_cell.angle_alpha   90.00
_cell.angle_beta   90.00
_cell.angle_gamma   90.00
#
_symmetry.space_group_name_H-M   'P 1'
#
loop_
_entity.id
_entity.type
_entity.pdbx_description
1 polymer ?
#
loop_
_entity_poly.entity_id
_entity_poly.type
_entity_poly.pdbx_seq_one_letter_code
_entity_poly.pdbx_strand_id
1 'polypeptide(L)'
;MTQTIFRIHPTINFARVGDSEEYYIAPETAAGEIVQSDPPMFGGLPIRPGTDDTPITAEHLRDSQGRVKRQAARFRLFAYDDGPQTRYPSGCGREVSIGSTVATSDGPKTIRDIVWMVHLANKKANNYMIADNGQELGILAYENGRTPPIRNAKFGSDLGAPDRRRKLVIDAGPRALLASTAGSVTLPFDDTTTPTTFTAATNPIVCVPDYPVSFPFMHFDLLEPQGRIDTLGEMTIEEHSGRLLVVGGYGRAAGIIDSDRKPPLDDAIDNDNWFDDTSDGPVRALVIFHDGTWVEAVGAWFVCTDPGYAPQVRNVVSTWDDILSTWVEKLDLIPDLFSNGQYNP
;
A
#
# COMPACT_ATOMS: atom_id res chain seq x y z
N MET A 1 33.75 -3.01 -8.17
CA MET A 1 32.56 -3.51 -8.90
C MET A 1 31.35 -2.91 -8.22
N THR A 2 30.44 -2.29 -8.97
CA THR A 2 29.22 -1.70 -8.41
C THR A 2 28.30 -2.81 -7.92
N GLN A 3 27.76 -2.64 -6.72
CA GLN A 3 26.79 -3.58 -6.15
C GLN A 3 25.41 -3.27 -6.74
N THR A 4 24.74 -4.27 -7.32
CA THR A 4 23.35 -4.13 -7.75
C THR A 4 22.46 -3.72 -6.59
N ILE A 5 21.68 -2.66 -6.78
CA ILE A 5 20.67 -2.22 -5.82
C ILE A 5 19.32 -2.76 -6.27
N PHE A 6 18.63 -3.46 -5.38
CA PHE A 6 17.26 -3.90 -5.63
C PHE A 6 16.25 -2.87 -5.10
N ARG A 7 15.20 -2.60 -5.87
CA ARG A 7 14.11 -1.72 -5.46
C ARG A 7 12.77 -2.34 -5.80
N ILE A 8 11.79 -2.13 -4.93
CA ILE A 8 10.40 -2.49 -5.20
C ILE A 8 9.75 -1.32 -5.98
N HIS A 9 9.06 -1.66 -7.07
CA HIS A 9 8.30 -0.71 -7.86
C HIS A 9 6.83 -1.12 -8.02
N PRO A 10 5.89 -0.15 -8.04
CA PRO A 10 6.14 1.26 -7.73
C PRO A 10 6.46 1.47 -6.24
N THR A 11 7.13 2.58 -5.90
CA THR A 11 7.56 2.87 -4.52
C THR A 11 6.38 3.14 -3.59
N ILE A 12 5.28 3.66 -4.12
CA ILE A 12 3.98 3.74 -3.45
C ILE A 12 2.96 3.21 -4.44
N ASN A 13 2.16 2.21 -4.06
CA ASN A 13 1.08 1.71 -4.89
C ASN A 13 -0.27 1.80 -4.19
N PHE A 14 -1.32 1.91 -4.99
CA PHE A 14 -2.69 2.14 -4.54
C PHE A 14 -3.58 0.94 -4.85
N ALA A 15 -4.10 0.33 -3.79
CA ALA A 15 -5.27 -0.53 -3.83
C ALA A 15 -6.53 0.28 -3.51
N ARG A 16 -7.68 -0.33 -3.77
CA ARG A 16 -8.98 0.29 -3.50
C ARG A 16 -9.96 -0.73 -2.96
N VAL A 17 -10.74 -0.31 -1.97
CA VAL A 17 -11.79 -1.13 -1.36
C VAL A 17 -12.91 -1.44 -2.36
N GLY A 18 -13.69 -2.48 -2.06
CA GLY A 18 -14.85 -2.93 -2.84
C GLY A 18 -15.51 -4.13 -2.16
N ASP A 19 -16.81 -4.28 -2.29
CA ASP A 19 -17.61 -5.29 -1.58
C ASP A 19 -17.64 -6.67 -2.27
N SER A 20 -16.88 -6.85 -3.35
CA SER A 20 -16.68 -8.14 -4.02
C SER A 20 -15.43 -8.89 -3.53
N GLU A 21 -15.51 -10.22 -3.57
CA GLU A 21 -14.34 -11.10 -3.44
C GLU A 21 -13.40 -10.98 -4.64
N GLU A 22 -13.93 -10.60 -5.80
CA GLU A 22 -13.13 -10.43 -7.02
C GLU A 22 -12.42 -9.07 -7.04
N TYR A 23 -11.29 -9.00 -7.75
CA TYR A 23 -10.52 -7.78 -7.94
C TYR A 23 -10.06 -7.61 -9.39
N TYR A 24 -9.62 -6.40 -9.72
CA TYR A 24 -8.76 -6.09 -10.87
C TYR A 24 -7.43 -5.52 -10.38
N ILE A 25 -6.41 -5.43 -11.23
CA ILE A 25 -5.09 -4.91 -10.88
C ILE A 25 -5.04 -3.41 -11.16
N ALA A 26 -4.37 -2.64 -10.30
CA ALA A 26 -4.18 -1.20 -10.46
C ALA A 26 -3.59 -0.82 -11.82
N PRO A 27 -3.92 0.36 -12.37
CA PRO A 27 -3.33 0.83 -13.61
C PRO A 27 -1.82 1.03 -13.47
N GLU A 28 -1.08 0.71 -14.53
CA GLU A 28 0.37 0.95 -14.62
C GLU A 28 0.72 2.04 -15.65
N THR A 29 -0.29 2.72 -16.17
CA THR A 29 -0.18 3.92 -16.99
C THR A 29 -0.91 5.07 -16.29
N ALA A 30 -0.43 6.30 -16.44
CA ALA A 30 -1.09 7.43 -15.81
C ALA A 30 -2.41 7.76 -16.53
N ALA A 31 -3.42 8.14 -15.76
CA ALA A 31 -4.68 8.64 -16.30
C ALA A 31 -4.44 9.80 -17.26
N GLY A 32 -5.17 9.81 -18.38
CA GLY A 32 -5.12 10.87 -19.39
C GLY A 32 -3.90 10.87 -20.31
N GLU A 33 -2.89 10.01 -20.10
CA GLU A 33 -1.79 9.85 -21.06
C GLU A 33 -2.22 8.98 -22.24
N ILE A 34 -1.79 9.33 -23.46
CA ILE A 34 -2.04 8.48 -24.63
C ILE A 34 -1.06 7.32 -24.58
N VAL A 35 -1.59 6.12 -24.37
CA VAL A 35 -0.82 4.87 -24.40
C VAL A 35 -0.67 4.41 -25.84
N GLN A 36 0.51 3.91 -26.19
CA GLN A 36 0.78 3.30 -27.49
C GLN A 36 0.09 1.94 -27.58
N SER A 37 -1.19 1.95 -27.90
CA SER A 37 -2.01 0.78 -28.22
C SER A 37 -2.65 0.93 -29.60
N ASP A 38 -3.15 -0.17 -30.17
CA ASP A 38 -3.92 -0.15 -31.42
C ASP A 38 -5.34 -0.71 -31.17
N PRO A 39 -6.39 0.13 -31.13
CA PRO A 39 -6.38 1.60 -31.30
C PRO A 39 -5.76 2.34 -30.08
N PRO A 40 -5.33 3.61 -30.22
CA PRO A 40 -4.81 4.40 -29.11
C PRO A 40 -5.82 4.51 -27.96
N MET A 41 -5.33 4.37 -26.73
CA MET A 41 -6.15 4.42 -25.51
C MET A 41 -5.60 5.44 -24.52
N PHE A 42 -6.50 6.06 -23.75
CA PHE A 42 -6.08 6.82 -22.57
C PHE A 42 -5.66 5.85 -21.46
N GLY A 43 -4.55 6.18 -20.80
CA GLY A 43 -4.02 5.46 -19.65
C GLY A 43 -4.91 5.61 -18.42
N GLY A 44 -4.46 5.00 -17.32
CA GLY A 44 -5.22 4.94 -16.06
C GLY A 44 -6.27 3.82 -16.03
N LEU A 45 -6.38 3.00 -17.08
CA LEU A 45 -7.24 1.82 -17.02
C LEU A 45 -6.61 0.71 -16.16
N PRO A 46 -7.36 0.14 -15.21
CA PRO A 46 -6.92 -1.03 -14.47
C PRO A 46 -6.71 -2.24 -15.39
N ILE A 47 -5.95 -3.22 -14.90
CA ILE A 47 -5.51 -4.40 -15.66
C ILE A 47 -6.30 -5.63 -15.21
N ARG A 48 -6.61 -6.51 -16.16
CA ARG A 48 -7.28 -7.79 -15.89
C ARG A 48 -6.34 -8.71 -15.10
N PRO A 49 -6.81 -9.37 -14.03
CA PRO A 49 -6.01 -10.39 -13.35
C PRO A 49 -5.53 -11.49 -14.30
N GLY A 50 -4.31 -11.98 -14.07
CA GLY A 50 -3.69 -13.02 -14.91
C GLY A 50 -3.17 -12.52 -16.27
N THR A 51 -3.08 -11.21 -16.47
CA THR A 51 -2.50 -10.60 -17.67
C THR A 51 -1.43 -9.58 -17.30
N ASP A 52 -0.45 -9.38 -18.19
CA ASP A 52 0.58 -8.38 -17.96
C ASP A 52 0.03 -6.96 -18.06
N ASP A 53 -0.81 -6.67 -19.05
CA ASP A 53 -1.21 -5.30 -19.38
C ASP A 53 -2.61 -5.16 -19.98
N THR A 54 -3.40 -6.25 -20.04
CA THR A 54 -4.71 -6.22 -20.69
C THR A 54 -5.69 -5.36 -19.90
N PRO A 55 -6.18 -4.22 -20.44
CA PRO A 55 -7.08 -3.34 -19.70
C PRO A 55 -8.43 -4.01 -19.41
N ILE A 56 -9.02 -3.64 -18.27
CA ILE A 56 -10.41 -3.97 -18.00
C ILE A 56 -11.37 -3.14 -18.87
N THR A 57 -12.60 -3.62 -19.01
CA THR A 57 -13.73 -2.85 -19.55
C THR A 57 -14.74 -2.57 -18.45
N ALA A 58 -15.76 -1.74 -18.73
CA ALA A 58 -16.83 -1.44 -17.78
C ALA A 58 -17.53 -2.69 -17.23
N GLU A 59 -17.61 -3.77 -18.01
CA GLU A 59 -18.20 -5.06 -17.61
C GLU A 59 -17.43 -5.75 -16.47
N HIS A 60 -16.19 -5.34 -16.20
CA HIS A 60 -15.32 -5.94 -15.20
C HIS A 60 -15.25 -5.14 -13.89
N LEU A 61 -15.87 -3.95 -13.81
CA LEU A 61 -15.85 -3.12 -12.60
C LEU A 61 -16.69 -3.73 -11.45
N ARG A 62 -17.65 -4.58 -11.79
CA ARG A 62 -18.52 -5.27 -10.85
C ARG A 62 -18.49 -6.77 -11.10
N ASP A 63 -18.76 -7.55 -10.07
CA ASP A 63 -18.95 -8.99 -10.22
C ASP A 63 -20.35 -9.36 -10.74
N SER A 64 -20.60 -10.66 -10.89
CA SER A 64 -21.88 -11.20 -11.36
C SER A 64 -23.09 -10.83 -10.48
N GLN A 65 -22.87 -10.39 -9.24
CA GLN A 65 -23.91 -9.94 -8.31
C GLN A 65 -24.04 -8.40 -8.26
N GLY A 66 -23.26 -7.68 -9.07
CA GLY A 66 -23.24 -6.23 -9.09
C GLY A 66 -22.42 -5.58 -7.97
N ARG A 67 -21.66 -6.36 -7.18
CA ARG A 67 -20.75 -5.83 -6.14
C ARG A 67 -19.54 -5.20 -6.80
N VAL A 68 -19.02 -4.12 -6.22
CA VAL A 68 -17.84 -3.40 -6.70
C VAL A 68 -16.60 -4.27 -6.49
N LYS A 69 -15.85 -4.52 -7.56
CA LYS A 69 -14.57 -5.23 -7.46
C LYS A 69 -13.52 -4.36 -6.77
N ARG A 70 -12.70 -5.00 -5.93
CA ARG A 70 -11.53 -4.37 -5.32
C ARG A 70 -10.46 -4.06 -6.36
N GLN A 71 -9.58 -3.10 -6.08
CA GLN A 71 -8.36 -2.87 -6.88
C GLN A 71 -7.15 -3.40 -6.12
N ALA A 72 -6.39 -4.31 -6.74
CA ALA A 72 -5.16 -4.86 -6.21
C ALA A 72 -3.95 -4.01 -6.62
N ALA A 73 -3.04 -3.75 -5.67
CA ALA A 73 -1.74 -3.17 -5.95
C ALA A 73 -0.75 -4.26 -6.36
N ARG A 74 -0.16 -4.14 -7.56
CA ARG A 74 0.90 -5.03 -8.05
C ARG A 74 2.28 -4.44 -7.80
N PHE A 75 3.17 -5.21 -7.18
CA PHE A 75 4.55 -4.83 -6.93
C PHE A 75 5.52 -5.75 -7.65
N ARG A 76 6.61 -5.16 -8.15
CA ARG A 76 7.65 -5.80 -8.94
C ARG A 76 9.01 -5.50 -8.33
N LEU A 77 9.98 -6.38 -8.56
CA LEU A 77 11.36 -6.17 -8.12
C LEU A 77 12.22 -5.72 -9.31
N PHE A 78 12.99 -4.65 -9.12
CA PHE A 78 13.93 -4.16 -10.13
C PHE A 78 15.36 -4.19 -9.62
N ALA A 79 16.29 -4.54 -10.50
CA ALA A 79 17.73 -4.42 -10.30
C ALA A 79 18.27 -3.15 -10.98
N TYR A 80 19.15 -2.44 -10.27
CA TYR A 80 19.90 -1.29 -10.76
C TYR A 80 21.39 -1.59 -10.65
N ASP A 81 22.02 -1.91 -11.79
CA ASP A 81 23.40 -2.40 -11.86
C ASP A 81 24.45 -1.26 -11.93
N ASP A 82 24.02 -0.04 -12.30
CA ASP A 82 24.88 1.10 -12.64
C ASP A 82 25.36 1.93 -11.42
N GLY A 83 25.20 1.43 -10.19
CA GLY A 83 25.59 2.16 -8.98
C GLY A 83 24.64 3.33 -8.64
N PRO A 84 25.13 4.39 -7.95
CA PRO A 84 24.29 5.51 -7.54
C PRO A 84 23.66 6.23 -8.75
N GLN A 85 22.36 6.50 -8.68
CA GLN A 85 21.67 7.25 -9.73
C GLN A 85 22.15 8.71 -9.73
N THR A 86 22.65 9.19 -10.87
CA THR A 86 23.15 10.58 -11.04
C THR A 86 22.20 11.49 -11.83
N ARG A 87 21.08 10.96 -12.35
CA ARG A 87 20.03 11.69 -13.04
C ARG A 87 18.67 11.06 -12.80
N TYR A 88 17.62 11.87 -12.91
CA TYR A 88 16.24 11.42 -12.84
C TYR A 88 15.48 11.69 -14.15
N PRO A 89 14.67 10.73 -14.65
CA PRO A 89 14.68 9.33 -14.27
C PRO A 89 16.01 8.67 -14.67
N SER A 90 16.45 7.63 -13.95
CA SER A 90 17.69 6.93 -14.30
C SER A 90 17.56 6.17 -15.63
N GLY A 91 16.41 5.52 -15.84
CA GLY A 91 16.09 4.73 -17.03
C GLY A 91 16.78 3.36 -17.08
N CYS A 92 17.59 3.00 -16.07
CA CYS A 92 18.43 1.80 -16.08
C CYS A 92 17.87 0.63 -15.27
N GLY A 93 16.69 0.78 -14.66
CA GLY A 93 16.08 -0.28 -13.86
C GLY A 93 15.57 -1.41 -14.76
N ARG A 94 15.92 -2.65 -14.43
CA ARG A 94 15.41 -3.85 -15.11
C ARG A 94 14.64 -4.72 -14.14
N GLU A 95 13.44 -5.14 -14.52
CA GLU A 95 12.65 -6.08 -13.73
C GLU A 95 13.41 -7.41 -13.59
N VAL A 96 13.40 -7.97 -12.38
CA VAL A 96 14.06 -9.22 -12.04
C VAL A 96 13.11 -10.12 -11.26
N SER A 97 13.23 -11.42 -11.48
CA SER A 97 12.43 -12.47 -10.88
C SER A 97 13.30 -13.68 -10.54
N ILE A 98 12.69 -14.75 -10.02
CA ILE A 98 13.37 -16.03 -9.78
C ILE A 98 14.09 -16.49 -11.06
N GLY A 99 15.35 -16.90 -10.94
CA GLY A 99 16.20 -17.30 -12.05
C GLY A 99 16.95 -16.13 -12.73
N SER A 100 16.62 -14.88 -12.42
CA SER A 100 17.39 -13.73 -12.92
C SER A 100 18.81 -13.73 -12.36
N THR A 101 19.79 -13.42 -13.22
CA THR A 101 21.19 -13.23 -12.80
C THR A 101 21.51 -11.74 -12.71
N VAL A 102 22.19 -11.35 -11.64
CA VAL A 102 22.61 -9.97 -11.36
C VAL A 102 24.11 -9.92 -11.06
N ALA A 103 24.73 -8.75 -11.27
CA ALA A 103 26.10 -8.52 -10.86
C ALA A 103 26.17 -8.31 -9.34
N THR A 104 27.14 -8.90 -8.66
CA THR A 104 27.41 -8.58 -7.25
C THR A 104 28.90 -8.33 -7.06
N SER A 105 29.28 -7.82 -5.87
CA SER A 105 30.69 -7.58 -5.53
C SER A 105 31.57 -8.82 -5.67
N ASP A 106 30.97 -10.01 -5.46
CA ASP A 106 31.67 -11.29 -5.41
C ASP A 106 31.47 -12.11 -6.70
N GLY A 107 30.98 -11.47 -7.77
CA GLY A 107 30.66 -12.09 -9.06
C GLY A 107 29.16 -12.19 -9.34
N PRO A 108 28.76 -12.68 -10.52
CA PRO A 108 27.35 -12.84 -10.86
C PRO A 108 26.64 -13.83 -9.94
N LYS A 109 25.43 -13.48 -9.48
CA LYS A 109 24.59 -14.35 -8.65
C LYS A 109 23.20 -14.50 -9.26
N THR A 110 22.62 -15.70 -9.13
CA THR A 110 21.28 -16.02 -9.63
C THR A 110 20.29 -16.05 -8.48
N ILE A 111 19.16 -15.35 -8.64
CA ILE A 111 18.07 -15.28 -7.67
C ILE A 111 17.41 -16.65 -7.58
N ARG A 112 17.43 -17.24 -6.39
CA ARG A 112 16.74 -18.49 -6.06
C ARG A 112 15.29 -18.25 -5.67
N ASP A 113 15.03 -17.22 -4.87
CA ASP A 113 13.68 -16.85 -4.43
C ASP A 113 13.62 -15.38 -4.00
N ILE A 114 12.41 -14.85 -3.84
CA ILE A 114 12.12 -13.52 -3.29
C ILE A 114 11.09 -13.70 -2.18
N VAL A 115 11.39 -13.21 -0.97
CA VAL A 115 10.41 -13.17 0.11
C VAL A 115 9.77 -11.79 0.13
N TRP A 116 8.47 -11.72 -0.13
CA TRP A 116 7.67 -10.50 0.02
C TRP A 116 7.11 -10.43 1.44
N MET A 117 7.13 -9.25 2.04
CA MET A 117 6.48 -8.98 3.34
C MET A 117 5.71 -7.68 3.29
N VAL A 118 4.50 -7.70 3.82
CA VAL A 118 3.62 -6.54 3.92
C VAL A 118 3.08 -6.46 5.34
N HIS A 119 2.94 -5.26 5.89
CA HIS A 119 2.36 -5.03 7.21
C HIS A 119 1.34 -3.91 7.15
N LEU A 120 0.06 -4.25 7.22
CA LEU A 120 -1.03 -3.28 7.10
C LEU A 120 -1.58 -2.87 8.47
N ALA A 121 -1.88 -1.59 8.61
CA ALA A 121 -2.60 -1.07 9.76
C ALA A 121 -3.53 0.09 9.37
N ASN A 122 -4.54 0.34 10.20
CA ASN A 122 -5.38 1.53 10.18
C ASN A 122 -5.27 2.26 11.52
N LYS A 123 -4.78 3.50 11.49
CA LYS A 123 -4.60 4.32 12.70
C LYS A 123 -5.62 5.46 12.81
N LYS A 124 -6.61 5.54 11.91
CA LYS A 124 -7.53 6.69 11.82
C LYS A 124 -8.27 6.97 13.13
N ALA A 125 -8.75 5.94 13.83
CA ALA A 125 -9.46 6.12 15.09
C ALA A 125 -8.53 6.54 16.25
N ASN A 126 -7.21 6.31 16.13
CA ASN A 126 -6.20 6.77 17.08
C ASN A 126 -5.27 7.83 16.47
N ASN A 127 -5.84 8.90 15.92
CA ASN A 127 -5.07 9.99 15.32
C ASN A 127 -5.68 11.37 15.62
N TYR A 128 -5.02 12.42 15.15
CA TYR A 128 -5.53 13.78 15.12
C TYR A 128 -6.75 13.91 14.19
N MET A 129 -7.64 14.86 14.51
CA MET A 129 -8.65 15.35 13.59
C MET A 129 -7.99 16.15 12.47
N ILE A 130 -8.65 16.21 11.31
CA ILE A 130 -8.14 16.89 10.12
C ILE A 130 -8.92 18.18 9.87
N ALA A 131 -10.17 18.26 10.31
CA ALA A 131 -11.01 19.44 10.24
C ALA A 131 -11.38 19.98 11.63
N ASP A 132 -11.64 21.29 11.68
CA ASP A 132 -12.32 21.95 12.79
C ASP A 132 -13.42 22.84 12.21
N ASN A 133 -14.66 22.66 12.68
CA ASN A 133 -15.86 23.32 12.14
C ASN A 133 -16.00 23.23 10.61
N GLY A 134 -15.66 22.07 10.03
CA GLY A 134 -15.78 21.81 8.59
C GLY A 134 -14.70 22.46 7.72
N GLN A 135 -13.64 23.04 8.31
CA GLN A 135 -12.47 23.51 7.57
C GLN A 135 -11.27 22.60 7.85
N GLU A 136 -10.62 22.13 6.77
CA GLU A 136 -9.36 21.42 6.89
C GLU A 136 -8.28 22.34 7.48
N LEU A 137 -7.65 21.88 8.55
CA LEU A 137 -6.63 22.65 9.25
C LEU A 137 -5.26 22.59 8.55
N GLY A 138 -5.03 21.56 7.75
CA GLY A 138 -3.80 21.34 7.00
C GLY A 138 -2.54 21.32 7.86
N ILE A 139 -1.40 21.64 7.24
CA ILE A 139 -0.10 21.64 7.92
C ILE A 139 0.03 22.76 8.97
N LEU A 140 -0.75 23.84 8.84
CA LEU A 140 -0.71 25.01 9.74
C LEU A 140 -1.06 24.65 11.19
N ALA A 141 -1.89 23.61 11.40
CA ALA A 141 -2.19 23.12 12.74
C ALA A 141 -1.00 22.44 13.45
N TYR A 142 0.05 22.09 12.71
CA TYR A 142 1.27 21.47 13.24
C TYR A 142 2.41 22.47 13.49
N GLU A 143 2.23 23.73 13.11
CA GLU A 143 3.25 24.77 13.31
C GLU A 143 3.42 25.15 14.78
N ASN A 144 4.63 25.56 15.14
CA ASN A 144 5.01 26.02 16.48
C ASN A 144 4.81 24.96 17.58
N GLY A 145 4.95 23.67 17.24
CA GLY A 145 4.82 22.55 18.17
C GLY A 145 3.38 22.27 18.61
N ARG A 146 2.39 22.77 17.88
CA ARG A 146 0.97 22.47 18.09
C ARG A 146 0.57 21.20 17.36
N THR A 147 -0.58 20.67 17.72
CA THR A 147 -1.26 19.59 17.00
C THR A 147 -2.75 19.91 16.94
N PRO A 148 -3.49 19.40 15.95
CA PRO A 148 -4.95 19.41 15.99
C PRO A 148 -5.47 18.68 17.25
N PRO A 149 -6.74 18.87 17.62
CA PRO A 149 -7.34 18.02 18.63
C PRO A 149 -7.47 16.57 18.11
N ILE A 150 -7.57 15.60 19.02
CA ILE A 150 -7.53 14.18 18.67
C ILE A 150 -8.92 13.58 18.46
N ARG A 151 -9.00 12.55 17.62
CA ARG A 151 -10.16 11.67 17.53
C ARG A 151 -10.27 10.81 18.78
N ASN A 152 -11.50 10.45 19.14
CA ASN A 152 -11.85 9.54 20.20
C ASN A 152 -11.28 9.98 21.56
N ALA A 153 -11.35 11.28 21.88
CA ALA A 153 -10.71 11.85 23.08
C ALA A 153 -11.20 11.22 24.40
N LYS A 154 -12.38 10.57 24.40
CA LYS A 154 -12.91 9.82 25.55
C LYS A 154 -12.01 8.67 26.02
N PHE A 155 -11.11 8.17 25.17
CA PHE A 155 -10.13 7.14 25.52
C PHE A 155 -8.80 7.71 26.06
N GLY A 156 -8.78 9.00 26.44
CA GLY A 156 -7.59 9.71 26.93
C GLY A 156 -6.90 10.52 25.84
N SER A 157 -6.03 11.45 26.23
CA SER A 157 -5.40 12.44 25.34
C SER A 157 -4.05 12.02 24.74
N ASP A 158 -3.43 10.96 25.25
CA ASP A 158 -2.12 10.48 24.77
C ASP A 158 -2.29 9.40 23.68
N LEU A 159 -2.06 9.75 22.41
CA LEU A 159 -2.12 8.80 21.28
C LEU A 159 -1.19 7.57 21.45
N GLY A 160 -0.12 7.70 22.25
CA GLY A 160 0.82 6.63 22.56
C GLY A 160 0.37 5.69 23.68
N ALA A 161 -0.73 6.01 24.39
CA ALA A 161 -1.21 5.22 25.50
C ALA A 161 -1.51 3.77 25.07
N PRO A 162 -1.00 2.75 25.81
CA PRO A 162 -1.18 1.35 25.43
C PRO A 162 -2.63 0.94 25.18
N ASP A 163 -3.58 1.42 26.00
CA ASP A 163 -5.01 1.08 25.85
C ASP A 163 -5.61 1.68 24.57
N ARG A 164 -5.24 2.92 24.22
CA ARG A 164 -5.65 3.56 22.95
C ARG A 164 -5.09 2.81 21.76
N ARG A 165 -3.78 2.54 21.74
CA ARG A 165 -3.18 1.78 20.64
C ARG A 165 -3.81 0.39 20.49
N ARG A 166 -4.05 -0.29 21.60
CA ARG A 166 -4.69 -1.61 21.60
C ARG A 166 -6.11 -1.56 21.03
N LYS A 167 -6.93 -0.59 21.44
CA LYS A 167 -8.37 -0.59 21.09
C LYS A 167 -8.70 0.17 19.80
N LEU A 168 -7.95 1.21 19.47
CA LEU A 168 -8.30 2.17 18.41
C LEU A 168 -7.40 2.08 17.16
N VAL A 169 -6.41 1.20 17.15
CA VAL A 169 -5.62 0.88 15.95
C VAL A 169 -6.02 -0.50 15.47
N ILE A 170 -6.33 -0.62 14.18
CA ILE A 170 -6.50 -1.91 13.51
C ILE A 170 -5.11 -2.31 13.00
N ASP A 171 -4.60 -3.44 13.46
CA ASP A 171 -3.28 -3.95 13.07
C ASP A 171 -3.36 -5.47 12.95
N ALA A 172 -3.28 -5.95 11.71
CA ALA A 172 -3.34 -7.38 11.42
C ALA A 172 -2.00 -8.09 11.64
N GLY A 173 -0.93 -7.34 11.92
CA GLY A 173 0.45 -7.80 11.89
C GLY A 173 0.97 -8.07 10.48
N PRO A 174 2.27 -8.37 10.35
CA PRO A 174 2.87 -8.62 9.05
C PRO A 174 2.46 -9.96 8.46
N ARG A 175 2.54 -10.07 7.13
CA ARG A 175 2.42 -11.31 6.35
C ARG A 175 3.62 -11.40 5.42
N ALA A 176 4.18 -12.60 5.27
CA ALA A 176 5.31 -12.88 4.39
C ALA A 176 5.06 -14.13 3.53
N LEU A 177 5.43 -14.05 2.24
CA LEU A 177 5.27 -15.09 1.23
C LEU A 177 6.51 -15.21 0.34
N LEU A 178 6.82 -16.43 -0.10
CA LEU A 178 7.83 -16.68 -1.13
C LEU A 178 7.22 -16.45 -2.51
N ALA A 179 7.95 -15.82 -3.42
CA ALA A 179 7.55 -15.70 -4.83
C ALA A 179 7.36 -17.08 -5.48
N SER A 180 8.07 -18.11 -5.01
CA SER A 180 7.88 -19.49 -5.46
C SER A 180 6.52 -20.12 -5.11
N THR A 181 5.67 -19.50 -4.29
CA THR A 181 4.29 -19.99 -4.10
C THR A 181 3.44 -19.82 -5.35
N ALA A 182 3.80 -18.90 -6.26
CA ALA A 182 3.20 -18.74 -7.58
C ALA A 182 1.65 -18.76 -7.59
N GLY A 183 1.03 -18.04 -6.64
CA GLY A 183 -0.43 -17.93 -6.54
C GLY A 183 -1.14 -19.07 -5.81
N SER A 184 -0.43 -20.14 -5.42
CA SER A 184 -1.02 -21.26 -4.68
C SER A 184 -1.34 -20.95 -3.21
N VAL A 185 -0.87 -19.82 -2.69
CA VAL A 185 -1.09 -19.37 -1.31
C VAL A 185 -1.52 -17.91 -1.32
N THR A 186 -2.62 -17.63 -0.62
CA THR A 186 -3.09 -16.28 -0.30
C THR A 186 -3.10 -16.13 1.22
N LEU A 187 -2.52 -15.05 1.73
CA LEU A 187 -2.53 -14.73 3.17
C LEU A 187 -3.45 -13.55 3.43
N PRO A 188 -4.54 -13.73 4.19
CA PRO A 188 -5.37 -12.61 4.62
C PRO A 188 -4.70 -11.84 5.77
N PHE A 189 -4.95 -10.54 5.82
CA PHE A 189 -4.59 -9.65 6.93
C PHE A 189 -5.74 -9.63 7.95
N ASP A 190 -6.00 -10.79 8.57
CA ASP A 190 -7.09 -11.03 9.52
C ASP A 190 -6.57 -11.39 10.93
N ASP A 191 -7.48 -11.80 11.81
CA ASP A 191 -7.18 -12.26 13.17
C ASP A 191 -6.89 -13.76 13.30
N THR A 192 -7.21 -14.55 12.27
CA THR A 192 -7.05 -16.00 12.31
C THR A 192 -5.73 -16.50 11.72
N THR A 193 -5.09 -15.70 10.87
CA THR A 193 -3.79 -16.01 10.28
C THR A 193 -2.67 -15.53 11.18
N THR A 194 -1.81 -16.46 11.61
CA THR A 194 -0.61 -16.14 12.40
C THR A 194 0.30 -15.17 11.62
N PRO A 195 0.63 -13.99 12.18
CA PRO A 195 1.54 -13.06 11.52
C PRO A 195 2.92 -13.66 11.24
N THR A 196 3.53 -13.24 10.15
CA THR A 196 4.83 -13.73 9.70
C THR A 196 5.74 -12.58 9.28
N THR A 197 7.02 -12.70 9.59
CA THR A 197 8.10 -11.82 9.12
C THR A 197 9.10 -12.62 8.31
N PHE A 198 10.07 -11.95 7.68
CA PHE A 198 11.27 -12.63 7.18
C PHE A 198 12.51 -12.35 8.03
N THR A 199 13.50 -13.23 7.90
CA THR A 199 14.85 -13.12 8.45
C THR A 199 15.89 -13.57 7.42
N ALA A 200 17.14 -13.23 7.70
CA ALA A 200 18.35 -13.62 6.97
C ALA A 200 18.70 -15.13 6.97
N ALA A 201 17.79 -16.00 7.40
CA ALA A 201 18.06 -17.42 7.65
C ALA A 201 17.73 -18.31 6.44
N THR A 202 18.23 -19.55 6.45
CA THR A 202 17.98 -20.57 5.40
C THR A 202 16.49 -20.82 5.18
N ASN A 203 15.69 -20.80 6.26
CA ASN A 203 14.24 -20.71 6.17
C ASN A 203 13.85 -19.25 6.47
N PRO A 204 13.53 -18.45 5.46
CA PRO A 204 13.50 -17.01 5.63
C PRO A 204 12.21 -16.56 6.33
N ILE A 205 11.11 -17.30 6.24
CA ILE A 205 9.83 -16.92 6.87
C ILE A 205 9.77 -17.41 8.31
N VAL A 206 9.43 -16.50 9.23
CA VAL A 206 9.33 -16.75 10.67
C VAL A 206 7.96 -16.31 11.19
N CYS A 207 7.26 -17.22 11.88
CA CYS A 207 5.98 -16.91 12.52
C CYS A 207 6.18 -16.04 13.77
N VAL A 208 5.24 -15.14 14.01
CA VAL A 208 5.20 -14.23 15.17
C VAL A 208 3.85 -14.42 15.89
N PRO A 209 3.66 -15.56 16.59
CA PRO A 209 2.36 -15.91 17.17
C PRO A 209 1.90 -14.96 18.28
N ASP A 210 2.84 -14.31 18.97
CA ASP A 210 2.55 -13.36 20.05
C ASP A 210 2.40 -11.91 19.55
N TYR A 211 2.29 -11.70 18.24
CA TYR A 211 2.04 -10.36 17.68
C TYR A 211 0.68 -9.84 18.18
N PRO A 212 0.57 -8.59 18.67
CA PRO A 212 -0.66 -8.07 19.25
C PRO A 212 -1.67 -7.66 18.16
N VAL A 213 -2.18 -8.63 17.41
CA VAL A 213 -3.23 -8.41 16.41
C VAL A 213 -4.44 -7.76 17.07
N SER A 214 -5.00 -6.75 16.42
CA SER A 214 -6.12 -5.99 16.96
C SER A 214 -7.12 -5.57 15.89
N PHE A 215 -8.39 -5.88 16.15
CA PHE A 215 -9.53 -5.43 15.37
C PHE A 215 -10.62 -4.86 16.28
N PRO A 216 -11.48 -3.95 15.80
CA PRO A 216 -12.47 -3.29 16.63
C PRO A 216 -13.40 -4.24 17.39
N PHE A 217 -13.83 -5.34 16.76
CA PHE A 217 -14.76 -6.31 17.34
C PHE A 217 -14.18 -7.08 18.55
N MET A 218 -12.86 -7.02 18.75
CA MET A 218 -12.20 -7.64 19.91
C MET A 218 -12.37 -6.81 21.18
N HIS A 219 -12.75 -5.53 21.07
CA HIS A 219 -12.76 -4.57 22.18
C HIS A 219 -14.11 -3.90 22.41
N PHE A 220 -15.01 -3.95 21.43
CA PHE A 220 -16.25 -3.18 21.42
C PHE A 220 -17.44 -3.98 20.90
N ASP A 221 -18.62 -3.61 21.38
CA ASP A 221 -19.88 -3.91 20.70
C ASP A 221 -20.06 -2.94 19.53
N LEU A 222 -20.38 -3.46 18.34
CA LEU A 222 -20.30 -2.70 17.10
C LEU A 222 -21.61 -2.68 16.31
N LEU A 223 -21.88 -1.53 15.70
CA LEU A 223 -22.79 -1.38 14.57
C LEU A 223 -21.99 -1.69 13.29
N GLU A 224 -22.38 -2.75 12.56
CA GLU A 224 -21.64 -3.28 11.40
C GLU A 224 -22.55 -3.42 10.17
N PRO A 225 -23.00 -2.31 9.55
CA PRO A 225 -24.06 -2.35 8.53
C PRO A 225 -23.63 -3.03 7.22
N GLN A 226 -22.32 -3.05 6.90
CA GLN A 226 -21.75 -3.75 5.75
C GLN A 226 -20.99 -5.03 6.14
N GLY A 227 -21.17 -5.48 7.39
CA GLY A 227 -20.42 -6.60 7.97
C GLY A 227 -19.22 -6.14 8.80
N ARG A 228 -18.64 -7.12 9.50
CA ARG A 228 -17.55 -6.93 10.47
C ARG A 228 -16.25 -6.52 9.79
N ILE A 229 -15.48 -5.63 10.43
CA ILE A 229 -14.08 -5.39 10.03
C ILE A 229 -13.22 -6.48 10.68
N ASP A 230 -13.03 -7.59 9.97
CA ASP A 230 -12.23 -8.76 10.38
C ASP A 230 -10.97 -8.95 9.52
N THR A 231 -10.74 -8.08 8.54
CA THR A 231 -9.56 -8.11 7.69
C THR A 231 -9.22 -6.72 7.15
N LEU A 232 -7.94 -6.48 6.86
CA LEU A 232 -7.46 -5.33 6.08
C LEU A 232 -7.17 -5.67 4.61
N GLY A 233 -7.54 -6.87 4.17
CA GLY A 233 -7.35 -7.38 2.81
C GLY A 233 -6.54 -8.66 2.78
N GLU A 234 -5.76 -8.85 1.72
CA GLU A 234 -4.95 -10.06 1.51
C GLU A 234 -3.76 -9.83 0.60
N MET A 235 -2.77 -10.72 0.65
CA MET A 235 -1.64 -10.75 -0.28
C MET A 235 -1.46 -12.13 -0.92
N THR A 236 -1.02 -12.14 -2.17
CA THR A 236 -0.67 -13.35 -2.92
C THR A 236 0.42 -13.05 -3.94
N ILE A 237 0.93 -14.09 -4.60
CA ILE A 237 1.88 -13.94 -5.71
C ILE A 237 1.12 -14.10 -7.01
N GLU A 238 1.30 -13.17 -7.95
CA GLU A 238 0.74 -13.29 -9.29
C GLU A 238 1.31 -14.54 -9.98
N GLU A 239 0.40 -15.33 -10.56
CA GLU A 239 0.75 -16.60 -11.20
C GLU A 239 1.81 -16.39 -12.29
N HIS A 240 2.83 -17.25 -12.29
CA HIS A 240 3.92 -17.27 -13.29
C HIS A 240 4.83 -16.03 -13.40
N SER A 241 4.65 -14.97 -12.61
CA SER A 241 5.51 -13.76 -12.68
C SER A 241 6.41 -13.56 -11.45
N GLY A 242 6.01 -14.08 -10.29
CA GLY A 242 6.71 -13.82 -9.01
C GLY A 242 6.48 -12.41 -8.46
N ARG A 243 5.59 -11.62 -9.09
CA ARG A 243 5.16 -10.30 -8.65
C ARG A 243 4.21 -10.43 -7.47
N LEU A 244 4.25 -9.47 -6.56
CA LEU A 244 3.36 -9.43 -5.41
C LEU A 244 2.04 -8.74 -5.79
N LEU A 245 0.91 -9.32 -5.39
CA LEU A 245 -0.39 -8.67 -5.39
C LEU A 245 -0.83 -8.44 -3.93
N VAL A 246 -1.26 -7.22 -3.64
CA VAL A 246 -1.89 -6.86 -2.36
C VAL A 246 -3.26 -6.26 -2.65
N VAL A 247 -4.30 -6.86 -2.09
CA VAL A 247 -5.70 -6.41 -2.21
C VAL A 247 -6.12 -5.81 -0.87
N GLY A 248 -6.82 -4.69 -0.89
CA GLY A 248 -7.31 -4.03 0.33
C GLY A 248 -8.57 -4.67 0.93
N GLY A 249 -9.13 -3.96 1.91
CA GLY A 249 -10.39 -4.33 2.57
C GLY A 249 -11.63 -4.29 1.66
N TYR A 250 -12.78 -4.54 2.27
CA TYR A 250 -14.07 -4.70 1.59
C TYR A 250 -14.93 -3.41 1.58
N GLY A 251 -14.41 -2.30 2.12
CA GLY A 251 -15.14 -1.04 2.23
C GLY A 251 -16.12 -1.05 3.40
N ARG A 252 -15.82 -1.82 4.45
CA ARG A 252 -16.64 -1.95 5.65
C ARG A 252 -16.32 -0.81 6.62
N ALA A 253 -17.38 -0.31 7.26
CA ALA A 253 -17.29 0.64 8.36
C ALA A 253 -17.98 0.07 9.59
N ALA A 254 -17.44 0.37 10.77
CA ALA A 254 -17.99 -0.10 12.04
C ALA A 254 -18.01 1.04 13.07
N GLY A 255 -19.11 1.15 13.82
CA GLY A 255 -19.30 2.16 14.84
C GLY A 255 -19.43 1.56 16.25
N ILE A 256 -18.74 2.10 17.25
CA ILE A 256 -18.87 1.63 18.65
C ILE A 256 -20.27 1.94 19.18
N ILE A 257 -20.99 0.91 19.60
CA ILE A 257 -22.25 1.04 20.32
C ILE A 257 -21.94 1.32 21.79
N ASP A 258 -22.49 2.41 22.32
CA ASP A 258 -22.35 2.79 23.72
C ASP A 258 -23.72 2.79 24.38
N SER A 259 -23.95 1.87 25.33
CA SER A 259 -25.20 1.77 26.09
C SER A 259 -26.45 1.73 25.18
N ASP A 260 -26.42 0.83 24.18
CA ASP A 260 -27.44 0.65 23.13
C ASP A 260 -27.63 1.84 22.17
N ARG A 261 -26.76 2.85 22.23
CA ARG A 261 -26.80 4.00 21.30
C ARG A 261 -25.80 3.81 20.17
N LYS A 262 -26.29 4.00 18.94
CA LYS A 262 -25.44 4.08 17.74
C LYS A 262 -24.61 5.37 17.80
N PRO A 263 -23.34 5.34 17.37
CA PRO A 263 -22.54 6.56 17.32
C PRO A 263 -23.09 7.51 16.25
N PRO A 264 -23.04 8.83 16.48
CA PRO A 264 -23.41 9.82 15.46
C PRO A 264 -22.49 9.72 14.24
N LEU A 265 -22.98 10.22 13.10
CA LEU A 265 -22.21 10.33 11.86
C LEU A 265 -22.57 11.69 11.24
N ASP A 266 -22.13 12.74 11.93
CA ASP A 266 -22.62 14.11 11.74
C ASP A 266 -21.57 15.00 11.05
N ASP A 267 -20.32 14.52 10.90
CA ASP A 267 -19.23 15.22 10.23
C ASP A 267 -18.82 14.51 8.92
N ALA A 268 -18.26 15.24 7.96
CA ALA A 268 -17.83 14.67 6.68
C ALA A 268 -16.50 13.90 6.76
N ILE A 269 -15.68 14.16 7.78
CA ILE A 269 -14.30 13.69 7.90
C ILE A 269 -14.05 13.05 9.27
N ASP A 270 -14.37 13.78 10.34
CA ASP A 270 -13.97 13.46 11.71
C ASP A 270 -15.16 12.96 12.54
N ASN A 271 -15.39 11.65 12.49
CA ASN A 271 -16.45 11.00 13.25
C ASN A 271 -15.87 10.11 14.36
N ASP A 272 -16.00 10.55 15.60
CA ASP A 272 -15.63 9.75 16.77
C ASP A 272 -16.42 8.44 16.81
N ASN A 273 -15.77 7.39 17.32
CA ASN A 273 -16.27 6.03 17.47
C ASN A 273 -16.45 5.23 16.18
N TRP A 274 -16.01 5.76 15.03
CA TRP A 274 -16.04 5.05 13.76
C TRP A 274 -14.68 4.49 13.36
N PHE A 275 -14.75 3.31 12.73
CA PHE A 275 -13.65 2.61 12.08
C PHE A 275 -14.02 2.34 10.62
N ASP A 276 -13.00 2.22 9.77
CA ASP A 276 -13.11 1.71 8.41
C ASP A 276 -11.99 0.68 8.16
N ASP A 277 -12.11 -0.10 7.08
CA ASP A 277 -11.15 -1.13 6.69
C ASP A 277 -10.13 -0.67 5.63
N THR A 278 -9.96 0.65 5.46
CA THR A 278 -8.81 1.16 4.71
C THR A 278 -7.53 0.88 5.48
N SER A 279 -6.38 0.87 4.81
CA SER A 279 -5.11 0.62 5.48
C SER A 279 -3.95 1.09 4.63
N ASP A 280 -2.79 1.24 5.25
CA ASP A 280 -1.53 1.46 4.58
C ASP A 280 -0.41 0.74 5.33
N GLY A 281 0.75 0.61 4.68
CA GLY A 281 1.92 0.11 5.37
C GLY A 281 3.08 -0.31 4.47
N PRO A 282 4.21 -0.70 5.08
CA PRO A 282 5.43 -1.01 4.35
C PRO A 282 5.30 -2.31 3.56
N VAL A 283 5.93 -2.30 2.38
CA VAL A 283 6.18 -3.46 1.53
C VAL A 283 7.70 -3.68 1.48
N ARG A 284 8.15 -4.87 1.87
CA ARG A 284 9.57 -5.24 1.91
C ARG A 284 9.81 -6.50 1.08
N ALA A 285 11.03 -6.65 0.59
CA ALA A 285 11.43 -7.83 -0.16
C ALA A 285 12.85 -8.28 0.21
N LEU A 286 13.03 -9.57 0.43
CA LEU A 286 14.32 -10.22 0.64
C LEU A 286 14.68 -11.06 -0.58
N VAL A 287 15.74 -10.70 -1.29
CA VAL A 287 16.26 -11.45 -2.44
C VAL A 287 17.21 -12.53 -1.94
N ILE A 288 16.96 -13.79 -2.29
CA ILE A 288 17.78 -14.92 -1.87
C ILE A 288 18.47 -15.50 -3.10
N PHE A 289 19.79 -15.70 -3.03
CA PHE A 289 20.59 -16.27 -4.12
C PHE A 289 20.81 -17.78 -3.94
N HIS A 290 21.21 -18.45 -5.02
CA HIS A 290 21.50 -19.90 -5.00
C HIS A 290 22.70 -20.28 -4.12
N ASP A 291 23.63 -19.36 -3.89
CA ASP A 291 24.77 -19.56 -2.96
C ASP A 291 24.37 -19.44 -1.48
N GLY A 292 23.09 -19.15 -1.19
CA GLY A 292 22.54 -18.98 0.15
C GLY A 292 22.70 -17.55 0.72
N THR A 293 23.41 -16.66 0.01
CA THR A 293 23.47 -15.24 0.38
C THR A 293 22.17 -14.52 0.04
N TRP A 294 21.96 -13.35 0.63
CA TRP A 294 20.73 -12.57 0.46
C TRP A 294 21.01 -11.08 0.49
N VAL A 295 20.09 -10.29 -0.06
CA VAL A 295 20.07 -8.83 -0.01
C VAL A 295 18.63 -8.38 0.20
N GLU A 296 18.41 -7.45 1.13
CA GLU A 296 17.12 -6.77 1.26
C GLU A 296 17.00 -5.66 0.20
N ALA A 297 15.86 -5.61 -0.48
CA ALA A 297 15.56 -4.56 -1.44
C ALA A 297 15.17 -3.26 -0.73
N VAL A 298 15.36 -2.12 -1.39
CA VAL A 298 14.74 -0.86 -0.97
C VAL A 298 13.22 -1.06 -1.02
N GLY A 299 12.58 -0.87 0.13
CA GLY A 299 11.16 -1.08 0.34
C GLY A 299 10.26 -0.12 -0.45
N ALA A 300 8.98 -0.45 -0.45
CA ALA A 300 7.89 0.37 -0.99
C ALA A 300 6.80 0.55 0.08
N TRP A 301 5.71 1.21 -0.30
CA TRP A 301 4.54 1.44 0.54
C TRP A 301 3.27 1.04 -0.20
N PHE A 302 2.36 0.42 0.53
CA PHE A 302 1.01 0.11 0.08
C PHE A 302 0.04 1.11 0.69
N VAL A 303 -0.94 1.56 -0.09
CA VAL A 303 -2.06 2.37 0.38
C VAL A 303 -3.35 1.78 -0.17
N CYS A 304 -4.36 1.57 0.68
CA CYS A 304 -5.71 1.24 0.29
C CYS A 304 -6.66 2.41 0.60
N THR A 305 -7.45 2.81 -0.39
CA THR A 305 -8.40 3.93 -0.27
C THR A 305 -9.74 3.58 -0.92
N ASP A 306 -10.63 4.56 -0.99
CA ASP A 306 -11.92 4.55 -1.69
C ASP A 306 -11.83 4.11 -3.17
N PRO A 307 -12.95 3.64 -3.78
CA PRO A 307 -12.98 3.22 -5.17
C PRO A 307 -12.66 4.34 -6.18
N GLY A 308 -11.98 3.98 -7.26
CA GLY A 308 -11.63 4.89 -8.35
C GLY A 308 -12.74 4.89 -9.38
N TYR A 309 -13.84 5.60 -9.12
CA TYR A 309 -15.05 5.53 -9.95
C TYR A 309 -14.86 6.02 -11.40
N ALA A 310 -13.82 6.80 -11.67
CA ALA A 310 -13.48 7.29 -13.02
C ALA A 310 -11.96 7.17 -13.27
N PRO A 311 -11.42 5.95 -13.43
CA PRO A 311 -9.98 5.70 -13.33
C PRO A 311 -9.16 6.33 -14.48
N GLN A 312 -9.81 6.66 -15.60
CA GLN A 312 -9.19 7.35 -16.73
C GLN A 312 -9.22 8.88 -16.63
N VAL A 313 -9.98 9.43 -15.68
CA VAL A 313 -10.09 10.88 -15.49
C VAL A 313 -8.92 11.34 -14.62
N ARG A 314 -7.94 11.99 -15.26
CA ARG A 314 -6.77 12.55 -14.56
C ARG A 314 -7.20 13.75 -13.71
N ASN A 315 -6.69 13.80 -12.48
CA ASN A 315 -6.73 15.04 -11.70
C ASN A 315 -5.91 16.13 -12.40
N VAL A 316 -6.32 17.39 -12.28
CA VAL A 316 -5.56 18.54 -12.84
C VAL A 316 -4.16 18.61 -12.22
N VAL A 317 -4.08 18.40 -10.91
CA VAL A 317 -2.85 18.18 -10.16
C VAL A 317 -2.98 16.84 -9.46
N SER A 318 -2.09 15.90 -9.78
CA SER A 318 -2.03 14.60 -9.14
C SER A 318 -1.05 14.63 -7.96
N THR A 319 -1.18 13.66 -7.03
CA THR A 319 -0.19 13.47 -5.97
C THR A 319 1.23 13.27 -6.51
N TRP A 320 1.36 12.71 -7.72
CA TRP A 320 2.66 12.62 -8.39
C TRP A 320 3.25 14.00 -8.71
N ASP A 321 2.42 14.94 -9.17
CA ASP A 321 2.86 16.30 -9.49
C ASP A 321 3.31 17.05 -8.21
N ASP A 322 2.62 16.87 -7.07
CA ASP A 322 3.02 17.42 -5.77
C ASP A 322 4.35 16.85 -5.26
N ILE A 323 4.53 15.53 -5.39
CA ILE A 323 5.77 14.85 -5.02
C ILE A 323 6.93 15.33 -5.90
N LEU A 324 6.72 15.36 -7.23
CA LEU A 324 7.72 15.81 -8.17
C LEU A 324 8.12 17.26 -7.90
N SER A 325 7.15 18.14 -7.68
CA SER A 325 7.39 19.54 -7.32
C SER A 325 8.23 19.65 -6.05
N THR A 326 7.87 18.92 -4.99
CA THR A 326 8.63 18.88 -3.74
C THR A 326 10.08 18.42 -3.97
N TRP A 327 10.28 17.37 -4.77
CA TRP A 327 11.62 16.87 -5.05
C TRP A 327 12.46 17.84 -5.88
N VAL A 328 11.85 18.51 -6.86
CA VAL A 328 12.52 19.55 -7.66
C VAL A 328 12.88 20.75 -6.78
N GLU A 329 11.95 21.29 -6.00
CA GLU A 329 12.15 22.51 -5.25
C GLU A 329 12.96 22.35 -3.95
N LYS A 330 12.86 21.18 -3.31
CA LYS A 330 13.41 20.95 -1.95
C LYS A 330 14.53 19.92 -1.90
N LEU A 331 14.63 19.03 -2.89
CA LEU A 331 15.60 17.93 -2.90
C LEU A 331 16.54 17.94 -4.12
N ASP A 332 16.56 19.04 -4.88
CA ASP A 332 17.49 19.24 -6.00
C ASP A 332 17.41 18.14 -7.08
N LEU A 333 16.19 17.61 -7.32
CA LEU A 333 16.01 16.48 -8.24
C LEU A 333 16.37 16.83 -9.70
N ILE A 334 16.05 18.05 -10.12
CA ILE A 334 16.29 18.55 -11.50
C ILE A 334 16.90 19.96 -11.39
N PRO A 335 18.21 20.08 -11.10
CA PRO A 335 18.86 21.37 -10.86
C PRO A 335 18.80 22.32 -12.07
N ASP A 336 18.78 21.75 -13.28
CA ASP A 336 18.62 22.51 -14.52
C ASP A 336 17.23 23.18 -14.63
N LEU A 337 16.21 22.63 -13.96
CA LEU A 337 14.85 23.19 -13.93
C LEU A 337 14.66 24.18 -12.77
N PHE A 338 15.19 23.88 -11.59
CA PHE A 338 15.06 24.71 -10.40
C PHE A 338 16.38 24.78 -9.65
N SER A 339 16.90 26.00 -9.46
CA SER A 339 18.14 26.23 -8.73
C SER A 339 18.10 27.56 -7.98
N ASN A 340 18.85 27.67 -6.89
CA ASN A 340 18.98 28.93 -6.13
C ASN A 340 17.64 29.55 -5.69
N GLY A 341 16.63 28.71 -5.42
CA GLY A 341 15.31 29.15 -4.96
C GLY A 341 14.36 29.67 -6.04
N GLN A 342 14.65 29.45 -7.33
CA GLN A 342 13.79 29.86 -8.44
C GLN A 342 13.85 28.87 -9.63
N TYR A 343 12.82 28.89 -10.48
CA TYR A 343 12.81 28.14 -11.74
C TYR A 343 13.73 28.81 -12.77
N ASN A 344 14.50 28.00 -13.50
CA ASN A 344 15.35 28.46 -14.58
C ASN A 344 14.51 28.58 -15.87
N PRO A 345 14.72 29.65 -16.68
CA PRO A 345 13.95 29.91 -17.89
C PRO A 345 14.31 29.03 -19.09
#